data_AF-A0A6I3JHM6-F1
#
_entry.id   AF-A0A6I3JHM6-F1
#
_cell.length_a   1.000
_cell.length_b   1.000
_cell.length_c   1.000
_cell.angle_alpha   90.00
_cell.angle_beta   90.00
_cell.angle_gamma   90.00
#
_symmetry.space_group_name_H-M   'P 1'
#
loop_
_entity.id
_entity.type
_entity.pdbx_description
1 polymer ?
#
loop_
_entity_poly.entity_id
_entity_poly.type
_entity_poly.pdbx_seq_one_letter_code
_entity_poly.pdbx_strand_id
1 'polypeptide(L)'
;MVEEWSVPGWAVVAAAAALLALLVLLLVLAVSGARARSRARTELAAARAETDGLRERLDALERRVAAPAAPTRTEEFVITRAGEPEPELDEARRAPAVPAPLFADLVLRESVVQAASLAAGVRRALAPEVRNRIRFEVRREIRRSRKQRRADLRAARRDWEARRRGTLDEGSAA
;
A
#
# COMPACT_ATOMS: atom_id res chain seq x y z
N MET A 1 -9.10 -58.88 20.05
CA MET A 1 -8.85 -58.46 18.66
C MET A 1 -7.98 -57.22 18.74
N VAL A 2 -6.67 -57.39 18.56
CA VAL A 2 -5.70 -56.30 18.63
C VAL A 2 -5.47 -55.86 17.19
N GLU A 3 -5.94 -54.67 16.84
CA GLU A 3 -5.67 -54.06 15.53
C GLU A 3 -4.18 -53.69 15.49
N GLU A 4 -3.38 -54.53 14.84
CA GLU A 4 -2.02 -54.19 14.45
C GLU A 4 -2.08 -53.10 13.37
N TRP A 5 -2.12 -51.84 13.78
CA TRP A 5 -1.82 -50.72 12.91
C TRP A 5 -0.35 -50.80 12.51
N SER A 6 -0.06 -51.59 11.48
CA SER A 6 1.21 -51.52 10.79
C SER A 6 1.27 -50.16 10.10
N VAL A 7 1.92 -49.20 10.76
CA VAL A 7 2.21 -47.90 10.15
C VAL A 7 3.07 -48.21 8.91
N PRO A 8 2.54 -48.00 7.70
CA PRO A 8 3.26 -48.43 6.52
C PRO A 8 4.54 -47.60 6.42
N GLY A 9 5.66 -48.21 6.06
CA GLY A 9 6.99 -47.55 6.14
C GLY A 9 7.08 -46.21 5.40
N TRP A 10 6.26 -46.01 4.35
CA TRP A 10 6.15 -44.74 3.64
C TRP A 10 5.60 -43.59 4.51
N ALA A 11 4.75 -43.88 5.50
CA ALA A 11 4.21 -42.88 6.42
C ALA A 11 5.29 -42.36 7.38
N VAL A 12 6.22 -43.22 7.82
CA VAL A 12 7.38 -42.81 8.63
C VAL A 12 8.31 -41.91 7.83
N VAL A 13 8.59 -42.28 6.57
CA VAL A 13 9.41 -41.45 5.66
C VAL A 13 8.73 -40.11 5.37
N ALA A 14 7.42 -40.10 5.13
CA ALA A 14 6.65 -38.88 4.90
C ALA A 14 6.65 -37.96 6.15
N ALA A 15 6.48 -38.53 7.34
CA ALA A 15 6.52 -37.79 8.60
C ALA A 15 7.92 -37.18 8.85
N ALA A 16 8.98 -37.95 8.60
CA ALA A 16 10.36 -37.47 8.72
C ALA A 16 10.65 -36.35 7.72
N ALA A 17 10.22 -36.48 6.46
CA ALA A 17 10.36 -35.45 5.45
C ALA A 17 9.59 -34.16 5.80
N ALA A 18 8.36 -34.29 6.31
CA ALA A 18 7.56 -33.17 6.77
C ALA A 18 8.20 -32.44 7.96
N LEU A 19 8.74 -33.19 8.93
CA LEU A 19 9.46 -32.62 10.07
C LEU A 19 10.73 -31.88 9.61
N LEU A 20 11.49 -32.47 8.69
CA LEU A 20 12.69 -31.85 8.15
C LEU A 20 12.35 -30.57 7.36
N ALA A 21 11.30 -30.59 6.55
CA ALA A 21 10.79 -29.41 5.85
C ALA A 21 10.35 -28.30 6.83
N LEU A 22 9.68 -28.67 7.93
CA LEU A 22 9.29 -27.72 8.97
C LEU A 22 10.51 -27.11 9.67
N LEU A 23 11.52 -27.92 9.99
CA LEU A 23 12.77 -27.44 10.60
C LEU A 23 13.51 -26.47 9.67
N VAL A 24 13.61 -26.81 8.38
CA VAL A 24 14.22 -25.93 7.37
C VAL A 24 13.44 -24.62 7.26
N LEU A 25 12.11 -24.68 7.24
CA LEU A 25 11.26 -23.48 7.19
C LEU A 25 11.47 -22.58 8.42
N LEU A 26 11.51 -23.16 9.62
CA LEU A 26 11.77 -22.42 10.85
C LEU A 26 13.16 -21.78 10.85
N LEU A 27 14.17 -22.50 10.37
CA LEU A 27 15.53 -21.98 10.24
C LEU A 27 15.59 -20.79 9.27
N VAL A 28 14.94 -20.90 8.11
CA VAL A 28 14.86 -19.81 7.12
C VAL A 28 14.16 -18.59 7.71
N LEU A 29 13.06 -18.77 8.44
CA LEU A 29 12.35 -17.68 9.12
C LEU A 29 13.19 -17.04 10.23
N ALA A 30 13.92 -17.83 11.01
CA ALA A 30 14.80 -17.33 12.06
C ALA A 30 15.97 -16.52 11.48
N VAL A 31 16.63 -17.03 10.43
CA VAL A 31 17.77 -16.38 9.78
C VAL A 31 17.31 -15.11 9.05
N SER A 32 16.20 -15.14 8.34
CA SER A 32 15.64 -13.95 7.67
C SER A 32 15.22 -12.88 8.68
N GLY A 33 14.56 -13.28 9.78
CA GLY A 33 14.21 -12.37 10.88
C GLY A 33 15.43 -11.78 11.58
N ALA A 34 16.48 -12.57 11.81
CA ALA A 34 17.74 -12.09 12.40
C ALA A 34 18.44 -11.09 11.47
N ARG A 35 18.49 -11.36 10.16
CA ARG A 35 19.06 -10.43 9.17
C ARG A 35 18.25 -9.15 9.05
N ALA A 36 16.92 -9.24 9.04
CA ALA A 36 16.04 -8.07 9.02
C ALA A 36 16.24 -7.20 10.27
N ARG A 37 16.34 -7.81 11.46
CA ARG A 37 16.64 -7.09 12.70
C ARG A 37 18.03 -6.46 12.69
N SER A 38 19.03 -7.14 12.13
CA SER A 38 20.39 -6.58 12.01
C SER A 38 20.40 -5.35 11.12
N ARG A 39 19.71 -5.41 9.97
CA ARG A 39 19.59 -4.26 9.04
C ARG A 39 18.85 -3.08 9.67
N ALA A 40 17.73 -3.35 10.35
CA ALA A 40 17.00 -2.33 11.08
C ALA A 40 17.86 -1.67 12.18
N ARG A 41 18.73 -2.42 12.86
CA ARG A 41 19.66 -1.86 13.87
C ARG A 41 20.72 -0.97 13.23
N THR A 42 21.29 -1.37 12.09
CA THR A 42 22.27 -0.55 11.38
C THR A 42 21.64 0.72 10.82
N GLU A 43 20.42 0.64 10.30
CA GLU A 43 19.66 1.79 9.81
C GLU A 43 19.32 2.76 10.95
N LEU A 44 18.90 2.25 12.12
CA LEU A 44 18.67 3.08 13.30
C LEU A 44 19.95 3.76 13.80
N ALA A 45 21.09 3.06 13.73
CA ALA A 45 22.38 3.65 14.10
C ALA A 45 22.80 4.76 13.13
N ALA A 46 22.62 4.55 11.82
CA ALA A 46 22.88 5.55 10.80
C ALA A 46 21.97 6.78 10.96
N ALA A 47 20.66 6.58 11.13
CA ALA A 47 19.71 7.65 11.33
C ALA A 47 20.03 8.50 12.58
N ARG A 48 20.49 7.86 13.67
CA ARG A 48 20.94 8.58 14.88
C ARG A 48 22.16 9.44 14.59
N ALA A 49 23.16 8.89 13.91
CA ALA A 49 24.36 9.63 13.53
C ALA A 49 24.03 10.83 12.61
N GLU A 50 23.10 10.67 11.67
CA GLU A 50 22.60 11.77 10.83
C GLU A 50 21.90 12.84 11.66
N THR A 51 21.07 12.44 12.63
CA THR A 51 20.37 13.37 13.52
C THR A 51 21.37 14.18 14.35
N ASP A 52 22.42 13.54 14.86
CA ASP A 52 23.47 14.21 15.63
C ASP A 52 24.28 15.18 14.76
N GLY A 53 24.62 14.80 13.54
CA GLY A 53 25.27 15.71 12.58
C GLY A 53 24.40 16.91 12.18
N LEU A 54 23.07 16.73 12.10
CA LEU A 54 22.15 17.85 11.88
C LEU A 54 22.08 18.79 13.08
N ARG A 55 22.09 18.25 14.30
CA ARG A 55 22.15 19.08 15.53
C ARG A 55 23.41 19.93 15.57
N GLU A 56 24.57 19.36 15.28
CA GLU A 56 25.83 20.12 15.23
C GLU A 56 25.79 21.25 14.20
N ARG A 57 25.19 21.01 13.03
CA ARG A 57 25.02 22.03 11.99
C ARG A 57 24.05 23.12 12.43
N LEU A 58 22.96 22.77 13.10
CA LEU A 58 22.01 23.73 13.66
C LEU A 58 22.68 24.58 14.72
N ASP A 59 23.43 23.99 15.64
CA ASP A 59 24.20 24.73 16.66
C ASP A 59 25.22 25.68 16.02
N ALA A 60 25.89 25.25 14.95
CA ALA A 60 26.81 26.09 14.20
C ALA A 60 26.10 27.25 13.49
N LEU A 61 24.91 27.02 12.95
CA LEU A 61 24.10 28.04 12.29
C LEU A 61 23.53 29.04 13.32
N GLU A 62 23.05 28.54 14.45
CA GLU A 62 22.57 29.36 15.56
C GLU A 62 23.67 30.27 16.08
N ARG A 63 24.90 29.76 16.25
CA ARG A 63 26.08 30.59 16.58
C ARG A 63 26.38 31.65 15.53
N ARG A 64 26.21 31.35 14.24
CA ARG A 64 26.41 32.31 13.14
C ARG A 64 25.33 33.40 13.12
N VAL A 65 24.08 33.05 13.39
CA VAL A 65 22.96 34.00 13.43
C VAL A 65 23.01 34.86 14.69
N ALA A 66 23.42 34.29 15.83
CA ALA A 66 23.62 35.01 17.08
C ALA A 66 24.82 35.97 17.03
N ALA A 67 25.76 35.77 16.10
CA ALA A 67 26.82 36.73 15.87
C ALA A 67 26.23 38.05 15.31
N PRO A 68 26.60 39.22 15.86
CA PRO A 68 26.06 40.50 15.41
C PRO A 68 26.37 40.70 13.92
N ALA A 69 25.31 40.87 13.13
CA ALA A 69 25.41 41.13 11.71
C ALA A 69 26.18 42.44 11.47
N ALA A 70 27.26 42.37 10.70
CA ALA A 70 27.88 43.56 10.14
C ALA A 70 26.83 44.30 9.29
N PRO A 71 26.78 45.65 9.33
CA PRO A 71 25.75 46.41 8.63
C PRO A 71 25.75 46.06 7.14
N THR A 72 24.68 45.41 6.70
CA THR A 72 24.43 45.08 5.31
C THR A 72 24.26 46.39 4.54
N ARG A 73 25.21 46.71 3.65
CA ARG A 73 24.97 47.69 2.59
C ARG A 73 23.78 47.18 1.80
N THR A 74 22.71 47.97 1.77
CA THR A 74 21.58 47.81 0.87
C THR A 74 22.11 47.99 -0.55
N GLU A 75 22.47 46.89 -1.21
CA GLU A 75 22.69 46.92 -2.65
C GLU A 75 21.32 46.95 -3.33
N GLU A 76 21.07 48.04 -4.04
CA GLU A 76 19.89 48.27 -4.84
C GLU A 76 19.88 47.26 -5.99
N PHE A 77 18.96 46.29 -5.94
CA PHE A 77 18.81 45.29 -7.01
C PHE A 77 18.09 45.91 -8.20
N VAL A 78 18.87 46.33 -9.20
CA VAL A 78 18.34 46.72 -10.50
C VAL A 78 18.17 45.46 -11.36
N ILE A 79 16.93 44.98 -11.51
CA ILE A 79 16.59 43.87 -12.43
C ILE A 79 16.57 44.44 -13.86
N THR A 80 17.71 44.48 -14.53
CA THR A 80 17.84 44.96 -15.93
C THR A 80 17.59 43.90 -16.99
N ARG A 81 17.31 42.65 -16.62
CA ARG A 81 17.12 41.53 -17.55
C ARG A 81 15.74 40.90 -17.44
N ALA A 82 14.71 41.64 -17.81
CA ALA A 82 13.42 41.06 -18.16
C ALA A 82 13.35 40.93 -19.68
N GLY A 83 13.53 39.70 -20.21
CA GLY A 83 13.40 39.42 -21.66
C GLY A 83 14.67 38.93 -22.38
N GLU A 84 15.81 38.79 -21.70
CA GLU A 84 16.92 37.99 -22.24
C GLU A 84 16.57 36.49 -22.18
N PRO A 85 17.00 35.66 -23.16
CA PRO A 85 16.76 34.22 -23.11
C PRO A 85 17.27 33.66 -21.78
N GLU A 86 16.45 32.84 -21.12
CA GLU A 86 16.82 32.19 -19.86
C GLU A 86 18.23 31.61 -20.00
N PRO A 87 19.18 31.93 -19.10
CA PRO A 87 20.48 31.29 -19.11
C PRO A 87 20.22 29.79 -19.05
N GLU A 88 20.86 29.04 -19.95
CA GLU A 88 20.81 27.57 -19.99
C GLU A 88 20.85 27.07 -18.56
N LEU A 89 19.72 26.52 -18.09
CA LEU A 89 19.53 26.14 -16.70
C LEU A 89 20.80 25.44 -16.20
N ASP A 90 21.52 26.10 -15.29
CA ASP A 90 22.79 25.64 -14.73
C ASP A 90 22.74 24.13 -14.51
N GLU A 91 23.79 23.41 -14.87
CA GLU A 91 23.91 21.96 -14.63
C GLU A 91 23.62 21.56 -13.17
N ALA A 92 23.69 22.52 -12.24
CA ALA A 92 23.27 22.43 -10.84
C ALA A 92 21.78 22.08 -10.63
N ARG A 93 20.88 22.32 -11.59
CA ARG A 93 19.46 21.87 -11.56
C ARG A 93 19.24 20.51 -12.21
N ARG A 94 20.25 19.93 -12.86
CA ARG A 94 20.14 18.61 -13.47
C ARG A 94 20.17 17.57 -12.35
N ALA A 95 19.10 16.78 -12.23
CA ALA A 95 19.00 15.76 -11.17
C ALA A 95 20.24 14.84 -11.18
N PRO A 96 20.82 14.50 -10.01
CA PRO A 96 22.00 13.65 -9.96
C PRO A 96 21.76 12.34 -10.70
N ALA A 97 22.55 12.07 -11.74
CA ALA A 97 22.45 10.84 -12.50
C ALA A 97 22.90 9.67 -11.61
N VAL A 98 21.95 8.80 -11.24
CA VAL A 98 22.26 7.61 -10.45
C VAL A 98 22.90 6.55 -11.35
N PRO A 99 24.03 5.94 -10.96
CA PRO A 99 24.63 4.84 -11.69
C PRO A 99 23.62 3.70 -11.92
N ALA A 100 23.55 3.18 -13.15
CA ALA A 100 22.57 2.16 -13.55
C ALA A 100 22.52 0.92 -12.62
N PRO A 101 23.65 0.38 -12.12
CA PRO A 101 23.62 -0.74 -11.18
C PRO A 101 22.96 -0.41 -9.83
N LEU A 102 23.15 0.81 -9.33
CA LEU A 102 22.55 1.27 -8.08
C LEU A 102 21.04 1.48 -8.23
N PHE A 103 20.62 2.03 -9.38
CA PHE A 103 19.21 2.15 -9.72
C PHE A 103 18.54 0.78 -9.78
N ALA A 104 19.16 -0.20 -10.43
CA ALA A 104 18.64 -1.56 -10.51
C ALA A 104 18.49 -2.22 -9.14
N ASP A 105 19.46 -2.08 -8.24
CA ASP A 105 19.38 -2.60 -6.87
C ASP A 105 18.26 -1.90 -6.06
N LEU A 106 18.12 -0.57 -6.20
CA LEU A 106 17.03 0.19 -5.57
C LEU A 106 15.66 -0.30 -6.02
N VAL A 107 15.44 -0.41 -7.33
CA VAL A 107 14.17 -0.90 -7.90
C VAL A 107 13.90 -2.34 -7.49
N LEU A 108 14.92 -3.19 -7.46
CA LEU A 108 14.78 -4.57 -7.01
C LEU A 108 14.35 -4.63 -5.55
N ARG A 109 14.98 -3.85 -4.66
CA ARG A 109 14.61 -3.80 -3.24
C ARG A 109 13.20 -3.26 -3.04
N GLU A 110 12.85 -2.18 -3.74
CA GLU A 110 11.51 -1.60 -3.68
C GLU A 110 10.46 -2.60 -4.16
N SER A 111 10.70 -3.29 -5.27
CA SER A 111 9.77 -4.29 -5.79
C SER A 111 9.55 -5.45 -4.81
N VAL A 112 10.59 -5.87 -4.08
CA VAL A 112 10.48 -6.89 -3.02
C VAL A 112 9.61 -6.39 -1.86
N VAL A 113 9.82 -5.14 -1.41
CA VAL A 113 9.01 -4.52 -0.35
C VAL A 113 7.56 -4.38 -0.79
N GLN A 114 7.33 -3.93 -2.01
CA GLN A 114 6.01 -3.75 -2.59
C GLN A 114 5.29 -5.10 -2.75
N ALA A 115 5.98 -6.13 -3.23
CA ALA A 115 5.44 -7.48 -3.34
C ALA A 115 5.11 -8.08 -1.96
N ALA A 116 5.97 -7.89 -0.96
CA ALA A 116 5.72 -8.35 0.40
C ALA A 116 4.51 -7.64 1.03
N SER A 117 4.40 -6.33 0.82
CA SER A 117 3.27 -5.53 1.30
C SER A 117 1.96 -5.93 0.63
N LEU A 118 2.00 -6.18 -0.69
CA LEU A 118 0.87 -6.68 -1.44
C LEU A 118 0.44 -8.07 -0.94
N ALA A 119 1.38 -8.99 -0.77
CA ALA A 119 1.11 -10.33 -0.26
C ALA A 119 0.51 -10.29 1.15
N ALA A 120 1.03 -9.43 2.02
CA ALA A 120 0.48 -9.21 3.36
C ALA A 120 -0.96 -8.66 3.31
N GLY A 121 -1.21 -7.70 2.42
CA GLY A 121 -2.54 -7.14 2.16
C GLY A 121 -3.53 -8.21 1.65
N VAL A 122 -3.12 -9.01 0.66
CA VAL A 122 -3.92 -10.11 0.10
C VAL A 122 -4.22 -11.16 1.16
N ARG A 123 -3.22 -11.57 1.96
CA ARG A 123 -3.43 -12.50 3.07
C ARG A 123 -4.45 -11.98 4.06
N ARG A 124 -4.40 -10.68 4.40
CA ARG A 124 -5.36 -10.04 5.30
C ARG A 124 -6.75 -9.92 4.68
N ALA A 125 -6.85 -9.62 3.39
CA ALA A 125 -8.13 -9.56 2.68
C ALA A 125 -8.80 -10.94 2.55
N LEU A 126 -7.99 -11.99 2.41
CA LEU A 126 -8.44 -13.38 2.39
C LEU A 126 -8.66 -13.97 3.79
N ALA A 127 -8.41 -13.21 4.86
CA ALA A 127 -8.67 -13.64 6.21
C ALA A 127 -10.16 -14.03 6.36
N PRO A 128 -10.45 -15.12 7.10
CA PRO A 128 -11.80 -15.67 7.20
C PRO A 128 -12.82 -14.66 7.74
N GLU A 129 -12.39 -13.73 8.59
CA GLU A 129 -13.23 -12.66 9.15
C GLU A 129 -13.70 -11.71 8.05
N VAL A 130 -12.77 -11.26 7.19
CA VAL A 130 -13.06 -10.35 6.08
C VAL A 130 -13.94 -11.04 5.04
N ARG A 131 -13.62 -12.30 4.69
CA ARG A 131 -14.43 -13.10 3.76
C ARG A 131 -15.86 -13.31 4.28
N ASN A 132 -16.02 -13.60 5.56
CA ASN A 132 -17.34 -13.82 6.13
C ASN A 132 -18.17 -12.54 6.16
N ARG A 133 -17.53 -11.40 6.49
CA ARG A 133 -18.17 -10.07 6.42
C ARG A 133 -18.63 -9.75 4.99
N ILE A 134 -17.74 -9.84 4.01
CA ILE A 134 -18.08 -9.58 2.60
C ILE A 134 -19.22 -10.50 2.15
N ARG A 135 -19.15 -11.80 2.46
CA ARG A 135 -20.21 -12.75 2.13
C ARG A 135 -21.56 -12.34 2.73
N PHE A 136 -21.58 -11.86 3.97
CA PHE A 136 -22.80 -11.42 4.63
C PHE A 136 -23.36 -10.14 4.00
N GLU A 137 -22.50 -9.15 3.74
CA GLU A 137 -22.89 -7.90 3.09
C GLU A 137 -23.42 -8.14 1.68
N VAL A 138 -22.73 -8.96 0.87
CA VAL A 138 -23.19 -9.36 -0.47
C VAL A 138 -24.54 -10.08 -0.40
N ARG A 139 -24.72 -11.02 0.54
CA ARG A 139 -25.99 -11.73 0.71
C ARG A 139 -27.12 -10.79 1.12
N ARG A 140 -26.83 -9.80 2.00
CA ARG A 140 -27.77 -8.76 2.41
C ARG A 140 -28.16 -7.90 1.22
N GLU A 141 -27.20 -7.50 0.39
CA GLU A 141 -27.45 -6.68 -0.80
C GLU A 141 -28.30 -7.44 -1.81
N ILE A 142 -27.97 -8.70 -2.13
CA ILE A 142 -28.76 -9.53 -3.04
C ILE A 142 -30.21 -9.66 -2.57
N ARG A 143 -30.44 -9.88 -1.26
CA ARG A 143 -31.79 -9.94 -0.70
C ARG A 143 -32.52 -8.60 -0.86
N ARG A 144 -31.83 -7.49 -0.60
CA ARG A 144 -32.39 -6.14 -0.80
C ARG A 144 -32.74 -5.91 -2.27
N SER A 145 -31.82 -6.16 -3.21
CA SER A 145 -32.06 -6.01 -4.65
C SER A 145 -33.20 -6.88 -5.14
N ARG A 146 -33.32 -8.13 -4.65
CA ARG A 146 -34.45 -9.01 -4.99
C ARG A 146 -35.78 -8.45 -4.50
N LYS A 147 -35.82 -7.91 -3.28
CA LYS A 147 -37.02 -7.27 -2.73
C LYS A 147 -37.38 -6.01 -3.52
N GLN A 148 -36.38 -5.20 -3.86
CA GLN A 148 -36.54 -3.99 -4.66
C GLN A 148 -37.13 -4.32 -6.04
N ARG A 149 -36.53 -5.26 -6.78
CA ARG A 149 -37.06 -5.70 -8.09
C ARG A 149 -38.51 -6.16 -8.03
N ARG A 150 -38.90 -6.89 -6.97
CA ARG A 150 -40.29 -7.31 -6.77
C ARG A 150 -41.22 -6.12 -6.50
N ALA A 151 -40.76 -5.12 -5.76
CA ALA A 151 -41.52 -3.90 -5.51
C ALA A 151 -41.67 -3.09 -6.81
N ASP A 152 -40.58 -2.92 -7.57
CA ASP A 152 -40.55 -2.18 -8.84
C ASP A 152 -41.50 -2.82 -9.86
N LEU A 153 -41.48 -4.15 -9.99
CA LEU A 153 -42.41 -4.87 -10.88
C LEU A 153 -43.87 -4.67 -10.49
N ARG A 154 -44.18 -4.66 -9.18
CA ARG A 154 -45.55 -4.39 -8.70
C ARG A 154 -45.97 -2.95 -8.92
N ALA A 155 -45.06 -2.00 -8.76
CA ALA A 155 -45.32 -0.59 -9.04
C ALA A 155 -45.59 -0.38 -10.53
N ALA A 156 -44.70 -0.88 -11.41
CA ALA A 156 -44.86 -0.81 -12.85
C ALA A 156 -46.18 -1.44 -13.33
N ARG A 157 -46.59 -2.58 -12.75
CA ARG A 157 -47.88 -3.20 -13.05
C ARG A 157 -49.06 -2.30 -12.66
N ARG A 158 -49.03 -1.71 -11.46
CA ARG A 158 -50.07 -0.77 -11.00
C ARG A 158 -50.16 0.46 -11.91
N ASP A 159 -49.02 1.01 -12.32
CA ASP A 159 -48.97 2.18 -13.20
C ASP A 159 -49.47 1.86 -14.62
N TRP A 160 -49.21 0.65 -15.11
CA TRP A 160 -49.76 0.18 -16.39
C TRP A 160 -51.28 -0.01 -16.32
N GLU A 161 -51.80 -0.64 -15.25
CA GLU A 161 -53.23 -0.82 -15.03
C GLU A 161 -53.95 0.53 -14.85
N ALA A 162 -53.34 1.49 -14.15
CA ALA A 162 -53.87 2.85 -14.02
C ALA A 162 -53.98 3.57 -15.37
N ARG A 163 -52.93 3.53 -16.19
CA ARG A 163 -52.96 4.08 -17.55
C ARG A 163 -54.03 3.43 -18.42
N ARG A 164 -54.15 2.10 -18.36
CA ARG A 164 -55.17 1.35 -19.11
C ARG A 164 -56.60 1.74 -18.71
N ARG A 165 -56.85 2.01 -17.43
CA ARG A 165 -58.17 2.49 -16.97
C ARG A 165 -58.46 3.90 -17.49
N GLY A 166 -57.49 4.82 -17.43
CA GLY A 166 -57.67 6.18 -17.97
C GLY A 166 -58.00 6.18 -19.47
N THR A 167 -57.34 5.34 -20.27
CA THR A 167 -57.64 5.23 -21.71
C THR A 167 -59.02 4.65 -22.03
N LEU A 168 -59.58 3.82 -21.14
CA LEU A 168 -60.93 3.26 -21.33
C LEU A 168 -62.02 4.26 -20.95
N ASP A 169 -61.76 5.14 -19.98
CA ASP A 169 -62.67 6.20 -19.56
C ASP A 169 -62.78 7.30 -20.63
N GLU A 170 -61.66 7.71 -21.23
CA GLU A 170 -61.63 8.66 -22.36
C GLU A 170 -62.31 8.11 -23.62
N GLY A 171 -62.18 6.81 -23.90
CA GLY A 171 -62.83 6.17 -25.05
C GLY A 171 -64.31 5.83 -24.86
N SER A 172 -64.82 5.83 -23.63
CA SER A 172 -66.26 5.64 -23.33
C SER A 172 -67.04 6.96 -23.31
N ALA A 173 -66.33 8.10 -23.30
CA ALA A 173 -66.90 9.45 -23.32
C ALA A 173 -66.95 10.08 -24.73
N ALA A 174 -66.49 9.36 -25.76
CA ALA A 174 -66.54 9.72 -27.17
C ALA A 174 -67.57 8.86 -27.91
#